data_AF-D7C6A1-F1
#
_entry.id   AF-D7C6A1-F1
#
_cell.length_a   1.000
_cell.length_b   1.000
_cell.length_c   1.000
_cell.angle_alpha   90.00
_cell.angle_beta   90.00
_cell.angle_gamma   90.00
#
_symmetry.space_group_name_H-M   'P 1'
#
loop_
_entity.id
_entity.type
_entity.pdbx_description
1 polymer ?
#
loop_
_entity_poly.entity_id
_entity_poly.type
_entity_poly.pdbx_seq_one_letter_code
_entity_poly.pdbx_strand_id
1 'polypeptide(L)'
;MTAWTGGAPAVHIGNVGDFNAQFADGSPAVRRAGGHYACLAAFYSPDPRILVLPRQVDDFWVRELSRVLEWQDIAVYGAVAGEDGGVVEGLRSRPALLERIRRSGLPVITWGRTPESEGLLAPPEPTAGSGSDVGPDGLGQALRVTRRYESKAAAHRLFRTLAPAHPGIVVPAQERLTSRRETARALAARAAAGATVVVKAEYGVGGYGTTVVTPGQIAEAGGARALAKRLARGAVLIEEYVHGSGPLRNLTFDAVVDDKGAVHPVGVGVMDIDGTSYQGVTVGPGTVPDAPAGVAERFAAAVGGALAAEGYRGWYDVDFVMDRAGRLAPVEINLRLTGPAVAFMIQARLARLQGGLPLVRTLDRLPLGARLPAAALADHLGEASLRCRSLGVTLLTTVVTAAFEPDPYVGVALAARTSGALDAAEAVVRSANEALGRMFLETGVSASGPSSGASPRRTRRPRRRRS
;
A
#
# COMPACT_ATOMS: atom_id res chain seq x y z
N MET A 1 -22.22 -3.20 -4.77
CA MET A 1 -21.04 -2.64 -4.10
C MET A 1 -21.36 -1.19 -3.74
N THR A 2 -21.56 -0.92 -2.45
CA THR A 2 -21.80 0.43 -1.93
C THR A 2 -20.43 1.06 -1.71
N ALA A 3 -20.08 2.14 -2.43
CA ALA A 3 -18.80 2.81 -2.22
C ALA A 3 -18.71 3.35 -0.78
N TRP A 4 -17.50 3.57 -0.26
CA TRP A 4 -17.22 4.08 1.10
C TRP A 4 -18.07 5.31 1.48
N THR A 5 -18.36 6.19 0.52
CA THR A 5 -19.23 7.37 0.71
C THR A 5 -20.66 7.21 0.19
N GLY A 6 -21.10 6.00 -0.14
CA GLY A 6 -22.29 5.76 -0.97
C GLY A 6 -22.14 6.24 -2.42
N GLY A 7 -20.98 6.78 -2.79
CA GLY A 7 -20.78 7.54 -4.03
C GLY A 7 -21.01 9.04 -3.88
N ALA A 8 -21.20 9.53 -2.64
CA ALA A 8 -21.30 10.95 -2.38
C ALA A 8 -19.97 11.67 -2.66
N PRO A 9 -20.03 12.96 -3.04
CA PRO A 9 -18.86 13.79 -3.22
C PRO A 9 -18.04 13.91 -1.94
N ALA A 10 -16.72 14.00 -2.05
CA ALA A 10 -15.82 14.06 -0.88
C ALA A 10 -14.58 14.95 -1.08
N VAL A 11 -13.97 15.33 0.04
CA VAL A 11 -12.62 15.87 0.10
C VAL A 11 -11.65 14.72 0.31
N HIS A 12 -10.63 14.58 -0.52
CA HIS A 12 -9.59 13.58 -0.40
C HIS A 12 -8.27 14.23 0.00
N ILE A 13 -7.63 13.70 1.04
CA ILE A 13 -6.34 14.19 1.54
C ILE A 13 -5.32 13.05 1.51
N GLY A 14 -4.29 13.21 0.68
CA GLY A 14 -3.21 12.24 0.51
C GLY A 14 -2.18 12.27 1.64
N ASN A 15 -2.59 11.86 2.85
CA ASN A 15 -1.73 11.85 4.05
C ASN A 15 -0.93 10.55 4.27
N VAL A 16 -0.61 9.81 3.21
CA VAL A 16 0.10 8.52 3.29
C VAL A 16 1.40 8.62 4.09
N GLY A 17 2.21 9.65 3.80
CA GLY A 17 3.47 9.89 4.51
C GLY A 17 3.28 10.19 6.00
N ASP A 18 2.25 10.96 6.35
CA ASP A 18 1.91 11.28 7.75
C ASP A 18 1.44 10.04 8.51
N PHE A 19 0.58 9.23 7.87
CA PHE A 19 0.12 7.98 8.47
C PHE A 19 1.27 7.02 8.72
N ASN A 20 2.12 6.78 7.71
CA ASN A 20 3.25 5.86 7.82
C ASN A 20 4.27 6.32 8.88
N ALA A 21 4.47 7.63 9.03
CA ALA A 21 5.38 8.19 10.03
C ALA A 21 4.94 7.92 11.49
N GLN A 22 3.69 7.51 11.74
CA GLN A 22 3.25 7.07 13.07
C GLN A 22 3.87 5.73 13.50
N PHE A 23 4.33 4.93 12.53
CA PHE A 23 4.67 3.52 12.69
C PHE A 23 6.09 3.19 12.25
N ALA A 24 6.56 3.86 11.20
CA ALA A 24 7.93 3.77 10.70
C ALA A 24 8.86 4.75 11.43
N ASP A 25 10.16 4.65 11.18
CA ASP A 25 11.19 5.54 11.74
C ASP A 25 11.10 7.01 11.27
N GLY A 26 10.07 7.35 10.49
CA GLY A 26 9.80 8.70 9.99
C GLY A 26 10.88 9.23 9.05
N SER A 27 11.76 8.35 8.53
CA SER A 27 12.87 8.75 7.68
C SER A 27 12.41 9.51 6.42
N PRO A 28 13.25 10.44 5.90
CA PRO A 28 12.93 11.19 4.69
C PRO A 28 12.54 10.30 3.50
N ALA A 29 13.17 9.12 3.37
CA ALA A 29 12.83 8.15 2.32
C ALA A 29 11.39 7.61 2.44
N VAL A 30 10.92 7.29 3.66
CA VAL A 30 9.54 6.83 3.90
C VAL A 30 8.55 7.94 3.61
N ARG A 31 8.85 9.18 4.04
CA ARG A 31 8.00 10.35 3.76
C ARG A 31 7.93 10.68 2.27
N ARG A 32 9.08 10.63 1.58
CA ARG A 32 9.17 10.83 0.13
C ARG A 32 8.33 9.78 -0.61
N ALA A 33 8.52 8.49 -0.31
CA ALA A 33 7.74 7.41 -0.91
C ALA A 33 6.23 7.57 -0.65
N GLY A 34 5.85 7.89 0.60
CA GLY A 34 4.46 8.21 0.95
C GLY A 34 3.92 9.42 0.19
N GLY A 35 4.74 10.44 -0.05
CA GLY A 35 4.38 11.62 -0.83
C GLY A 35 4.05 11.31 -2.28
N HIS A 36 4.73 10.33 -2.90
CA HIS A 36 4.37 9.87 -4.25
C HIS A 36 3.11 9.02 -4.23
N TYR A 37 3.04 8.08 -3.30
CA TYR A 37 1.90 7.18 -3.15
C TYR A 37 0.60 7.90 -2.79
N ALA A 38 0.70 9.12 -2.25
CA ALA A 38 -0.44 10.01 -2.02
C ALA A 38 -1.24 10.36 -3.28
N CYS A 39 -0.71 10.17 -4.50
CA CYS A 39 -1.50 10.29 -5.73
C CYS A 39 -2.74 9.38 -5.74
N LEU A 40 -2.68 8.24 -5.03
CA LEU A 40 -3.81 7.33 -4.86
C LEU A 40 -5.03 7.99 -4.18
N ALA A 41 -4.83 9.13 -3.50
CA ALA A 41 -5.91 9.91 -2.93
C ALA A 41 -6.98 10.31 -3.94
N ALA A 42 -6.66 10.45 -5.23
CA ALA A 42 -7.65 10.71 -6.27
C ALA A 42 -8.75 9.62 -6.36
N PHE A 43 -8.49 8.42 -5.83
CA PHE A 43 -9.36 7.26 -5.93
C PHE A 43 -9.88 6.76 -4.58
N TYR A 44 -9.80 7.55 -3.50
CA TYR A 44 -10.31 7.13 -2.18
C TYR A 44 -11.84 6.96 -2.15
N SER A 45 -12.53 7.68 -3.02
CA SER A 45 -13.94 7.45 -3.32
C SER A 45 -14.22 7.74 -4.80
N PRO A 46 -15.40 7.36 -5.33
CA PRO A 46 -15.70 7.54 -6.75
C PRO A 46 -15.87 8.98 -7.23
N ASP A 47 -16.07 9.96 -6.33
CA ASP A 47 -16.39 11.36 -6.67
C ASP A 47 -15.60 12.38 -5.81
N PRO A 48 -14.31 12.63 -6.10
CA PRO A 48 -13.54 13.70 -5.48
C PRO A 48 -14.01 15.09 -5.92
N ARG A 49 -14.20 16.02 -4.96
CA ARG A 49 -14.44 17.45 -5.23
C ARG A 49 -13.30 18.35 -4.84
N ILE A 50 -12.56 17.95 -3.81
CA ILE A 50 -11.33 18.62 -3.40
C ILE A 50 -10.28 17.54 -3.22
N LEU A 51 -9.17 17.64 -3.94
CA LEU A 51 -8.03 16.74 -3.83
C LEU A 51 -6.82 17.51 -3.30
N VAL A 52 -6.32 17.10 -2.14
CA VAL A 52 -5.17 17.72 -1.47
C VAL A 52 -4.01 16.74 -1.50
N LEU A 53 -2.93 17.13 -2.18
CA LEU A 53 -1.73 16.30 -2.35
C LEU A 53 -0.49 16.98 -1.77
N PRO A 54 0.41 16.20 -1.13
CA PRO A 54 1.65 16.74 -0.60
C PRO A 54 2.55 17.26 -1.72
N ARG A 55 2.59 16.56 -2.87
CA ARG A 55 3.44 16.88 -4.02
C ARG A 55 2.68 17.67 -5.09
N GLN A 56 3.42 18.40 -5.92
CA GLN A 56 2.85 19.00 -7.13
C GLN A 56 2.47 17.90 -8.12
N VAL A 57 1.32 18.05 -8.78
CA VAL A 57 0.90 17.23 -9.91
C VAL A 57 0.66 18.14 -11.11
N ASP A 58 0.87 17.62 -12.31
CA ASP A 58 0.63 18.34 -13.55
C ASP A 58 -0.85 18.30 -13.95
N ASP A 59 -1.33 19.37 -14.59
CA ASP A 59 -2.74 19.50 -14.98
C ASP A 59 -3.19 18.41 -15.97
N PHE A 60 -2.27 17.88 -16.79
CA PHE A 60 -2.63 16.83 -17.76
C PHE A 60 -3.19 15.59 -17.05
N TRP A 61 -2.61 15.23 -15.89
CA TRP A 61 -3.01 14.06 -15.12
C TRP A 61 -4.43 14.22 -14.61
N VAL A 62 -4.75 15.37 -14.02
CA VAL A 62 -6.09 15.68 -13.53
C VAL A 62 -7.09 15.71 -14.68
N ARG A 63 -6.76 16.35 -15.82
CA ARG A 63 -7.62 16.38 -17.00
C ARG A 63 -7.89 14.98 -17.56
N GLU A 64 -6.89 14.11 -17.61
CA GLU A 64 -7.06 12.74 -18.07
C GLU A 64 -7.99 11.94 -17.16
N LEU A 65 -7.75 11.98 -15.84
CA LEU A 65 -8.59 11.29 -14.86
C LEU A 65 -10.03 11.81 -14.91
N SER A 66 -10.23 13.13 -14.90
CA SER A 66 -11.57 13.73 -14.98
C SER A 66 -12.29 13.36 -16.27
N ARG A 67 -11.57 13.26 -17.40
CA ARG A 67 -12.16 12.83 -18.68
C ARG A 67 -12.58 11.36 -18.65
N VAL A 68 -11.72 10.46 -18.16
CA VAL A 68 -11.98 9.01 -18.18
C VAL A 68 -12.99 8.58 -17.12
N LEU A 69 -12.92 9.21 -15.93
CA LEU A 69 -13.80 8.91 -14.81
C LEU A 69 -15.00 9.86 -14.73
N GLU A 70 -15.17 10.75 -15.71
CA GLU A 70 -16.25 11.75 -15.78
C GLU A 70 -16.43 12.56 -14.48
N TRP A 71 -15.32 12.93 -13.84
CA TRP A 71 -15.37 13.80 -12.66
C TRP A 71 -15.70 15.24 -13.07
N GLN A 72 -16.53 15.89 -12.25
CA GLN A 72 -17.00 17.25 -12.48
C GLN A 72 -16.44 18.17 -11.39
N ASP A 73 -15.94 19.34 -11.78
CA ASP A 73 -15.57 20.44 -10.88
C ASP A 73 -14.60 20.05 -9.74
N ILE A 74 -13.61 19.20 -10.01
CA ILE A 74 -12.59 18.84 -9.03
C ILE A 74 -11.59 20.00 -8.83
N ALA A 75 -11.45 20.46 -7.58
CA ALA A 75 -10.40 21.40 -7.19
C ALA A 75 -9.18 20.62 -6.68
N VAL A 76 -8.02 20.81 -7.33
CA VAL A 76 -6.78 20.12 -6.95
C VAL A 76 -5.80 21.10 -6.32
N TYR A 77 -5.30 20.75 -5.13
CA TYR A 77 -4.30 21.50 -4.38
C TYR A 77 -3.06 20.63 -4.23
N GLY A 78 -2.09 20.84 -5.12
CA GLY A 78 -0.78 20.21 -5.08
C GLY A 78 0.24 21.00 -4.24
N ALA A 79 1.41 20.38 -4.07
CA ALA A 79 2.58 20.94 -3.38
C ALA A 79 2.25 21.46 -1.98
N VAL A 80 1.32 20.81 -1.27
CA VAL A 80 0.88 21.26 0.06
C VAL A 80 1.97 21.07 1.10
N ALA A 81 2.83 20.08 0.90
CA ALA A 81 3.98 19.82 1.76
C ALA A 81 5.29 20.10 1.05
N GLY A 82 6.33 20.45 1.82
CA GLY A 82 7.71 20.44 1.32
C GLY A 82 8.18 19.01 1.00
N GLU A 83 9.39 18.88 0.49
CA GLU A 83 9.92 17.61 0.02
C GLU A 83 9.95 16.49 1.07
N ASP A 84 10.18 16.84 2.33
CA ASP A 84 10.15 15.90 3.46
C ASP A 84 8.97 16.18 4.43
N GLY A 85 8.08 17.09 4.06
CA GLY A 85 6.99 17.58 4.91
C GLY A 85 5.75 16.68 4.90
N GLY A 86 4.94 16.82 5.94
CA GLY A 86 3.61 16.21 6.02
C GLY A 86 2.53 17.05 5.37
N VAL A 87 1.45 16.43 4.85
CA VAL A 87 0.31 17.18 4.32
C VAL A 87 -0.43 17.91 5.45
N VAL A 88 -0.42 17.35 6.66
CA VAL A 88 -1.05 17.98 7.83
C VAL A 88 -0.33 19.29 8.22
N GLU A 89 1.00 19.29 8.25
CA GLU A 89 1.79 20.51 8.48
C GLU A 89 1.59 21.52 7.34
N GLY A 90 1.60 21.03 6.10
CA GLY A 90 1.30 21.82 4.92
C GLY A 90 -0.04 22.54 5.00
N LEU A 91 -1.11 21.84 5.40
CA LEU A 91 -2.43 22.43 5.58
C LEU A 91 -2.48 23.47 6.71
N ARG A 92 -1.75 23.27 7.82
CA ARG A 92 -1.67 24.27 8.91
C ARG A 92 -1.08 25.59 8.44
N SER A 93 -0.10 25.54 7.55
CA SER A 93 0.48 26.75 6.94
C SER A 93 -0.43 27.42 5.90
N ARG A 94 -1.57 26.81 5.55
CA ARG A 94 -2.54 27.30 4.55
C ARG A 94 -3.94 27.44 5.15
N PRO A 95 -4.16 28.38 6.09
CA PRO A 95 -5.44 28.52 6.79
C PRO A 95 -6.63 28.77 5.85
N ALA A 96 -6.43 29.48 4.73
CA ALA A 96 -7.49 29.70 3.73
C ALA A 96 -7.94 28.41 3.03
N LEU A 97 -7.02 27.48 2.76
CA LEU A 97 -7.35 26.17 2.19
C LEU A 97 -8.08 25.30 3.21
N LEU A 98 -7.58 25.26 4.44
CA LEU A 98 -8.24 24.52 5.52
C LEU A 98 -9.67 25.00 5.77
N GLU A 99 -9.86 26.32 5.76
CA GLU A 99 -11.17 26.94 5.89
C GLU A 99 -12.09 26.62 4.71
N ARG A 100 -11.57 26.59 3.48
CA ARG A 100 -12.33 26.12 2.31
C ARG A 100 -12.76 24.67 2.45
N ILE A 101 -11.89 23.78 2.93
CA ILE A 101 -12.21 22.37 3.19
C ILE A 101 -13.36 22.28 4.20
N ARG A 102 -13.28 23.02 5.32
CA ARG A 102 -14.33 23.04 6.35
C ARG A 102 -15.66 23.57 5.83
N ARG A 103 -15.64 24.69 5.09
CA ARG A 103 -16.86 25.30 4.50
C ARG A 103 -17.51 24.44 3.43
N SER A 104 -16.79 23.49 2.83
CA SER A 104 -17.38 22.59 1.84
C SER A 104 -18.50 21.72 2.42
N GLY A 105 -18.46 21.43 3.72
CA GLY A 105 -19.40 20.52 4.38
C GLY A 105 -19.32 19.07 3.88
N LEU A 106 -18.35 18.76 3.01
CA LEU A 106 -18.20 17.43 2.42
C LEU A 106 -17.45 16.50 3.38
N PRO A 107 -17.73 15.18 3.34
CA PRO A 107 -16.93 14.19 4.04
C PRO A 107 -15.45 14.29 3.66
N VAL A 108 -14.58 14.29 4.67
CA VAL A 108 -13.13 14.27 4.46
C VAL A 108 -12.60 12.85 4.61
N ILE A 109 -11.93 12.38 3.58
CA ILE A 109 -11.32 11.04 3.52
C ILE A 109 -9.80 11.19 3.46
N THR A 110 -9.12 10.46 4.32
CA THR A 110 -7.67 10.39 4.39
C THR A 110 -7.22 8.97 4.10
N TRP A 111 -5.92 8.76 3.81
CA TRP A 111 -5.33 7.42 3.70
C TRP A 111 -5.61 6.63 4.97
N GLY A 112 -5.25 7.22 6.10
CA GLY A 112 -5.58 6.70 7.42
C GLY A 112 -5.64 7.82 8.43
N ARG A 113 -6.15 7.51 9.62
CA ARG A 113 -6.30 8.47 10.71
C ARG A 113 -4.97 8.67 11.43
N THR A 114 -4.62 9.93 11.68
CA THR A 114 -3.51 10.33 12.56
C THR A 114 -4.02 11.31 13.61
N PRO A 115 -3.42 11.38 14.82
CA PRO A 115 -3.79 12.37 15.84
C PRO A 115 -3.82 13.80 15.29
N GLU A 116 -2.83 14.14 14.46
CA GLU A 116 -2.69 15.47 13.87
C GLU A 116 -3.79 15.76 12.84
N SER A 117 -4.14 14.77 12.01
CA SER A 117 -5.21 14.90 11.03
C SER A 117 -6.60 14.98 11.69
N GLU A 118 -6.86 14.20 12.74
CA GLU A 118 -8.13 14.27 13.47
C GLU A 118 -8.29 15.63 14.17
N GLY A 119 -7.24 16.13 14.82
CA GLY A 119 -7.27 17.45 15.45
C GLY A 119 -7.43 18.60 14.45
N LEU A 120 -6.83 18.50 13.26
CA LEU A 120 -6.90 19.56 12.24
C LEU A 120 -8.27 19.62 11.55
N LEU A 121 -8.88 18.46 11.33
CA LEU A 121 -10.10 18.30 10.54
C LEU A 121 -11.36 18.18 11.41
N ALA A 122 -11.21 18.14 12.73
CA ALA A 122 -12.34 18.21 13.65
C ALA A 122 -13.20 19.46 13.37
N PRO A 123 -14.55 19.34 13.39
CA PRO A 123 -15.42 20.50 13.30
C PRO A 123 -15.17 21.44 14.49
N PRO A 124 -15.29 22.76 14.30
CA PRO A 124 -15.03 23.75 15.35
C PRO A 124 -16.02 23.69 16.52
N GLU A 125 -17.21 23.11 16.34
CA GLU A 125 -18.15 22.83 17.43
C GLU A 125 -18.43 21.32 17.56
N PRO A 126 -18.42 20.78 18.79
CA PRO A 126 -18.81 19.39 19.03
C PRO A 126 -20.29 19.23 18.67
N THR A 127 -20.59 18.27 17.79
CA THR A 127 -21.98 17.89 17.52
C THR A 127 -22.57 17.27 18.79
N ALA A 128 -23.77 17.70 19.18
CA ALA A 128 -24.45 17.15 20.35
C ALA A 128 -24.59 15.63 20.20
N GLY A 129 -23.81 14.87 21.00
CA GLY A 129 -23.65 13.42 20.88
C GLY A 129 -22.19 12.94 20.77
N SER A 130 -21.24 13.83 20.46
CA SER A 130 -19.81 13.53 20.55
C SER A 130 -19.35 13.66 22.00
N GLY A 131 -19.75 12.71 22.85
CA GLY A 131 -19.08 12.53 24.15
C GLY A 131 -17.57 12.41 23.89
N SER A 132 -16.75 13.11 24.66
CA SER A 132 -15.29 13.07 24.50
C SER A 132 -14.80 11.66 24.84
N ASP A 133 -14.79 10.77 23.85
CA ASP A 133 -14.29 9.39 23.93
C ASP A 133 -12.75 9.35 23.84
N VAL A 134 -12.15 10.40 24.41
CA VAL A 134 -10.73 10.64 24.47
C VAL A 134 -10.19 9.82 25.64
N GLY A 135 -9.28 8.91 25.32
CA GLY A 135 -8.68 8.02 26.28
C GLY A 135 -7.70 8.75 27.19
N PRO A 136 -7.15 8.05 28.21
CA PRO A 136 -6.12 8.61 29.08
C PRO A 136 -4.84 9.03 28.34
N ASP A 137 -4.65 8.56 27.10
CA ASP A 137 -3.56 8.91 26.19
C ASP A 137 -3.86 10.13 25.31
N GLY A 138 -5.03 10.77 25.46
CA GLY A 138 -5.43 11.92 24.65
C GLY A 138 -5.90 11.55 23.24
N LEU A 139 -5.97 10.25 22.89
CA LEU A 139 -6.41 9.80 21.58
C LEU A 139 -7.90 9.46 21.59
N GLY A 140 -8.60 9.69 20.48
CA GLY A 140 -9.96 9.19 20.30
C GLY A 140 -10.00 7.66 20.19
N GLN A 141 -11.15 7.06 20.49
CA GLN A 141 -11.34 5.59 20.48
C GLN A 141 -10.89 4.95 19.15
N ALA A 142 -11.32 5.49 18.01
CA ALA A 142 -10.96 4.96 16.69
C ALA A 142 -9.44 4.92 16.46
N LEU A 143 -8.70 5.97 16.85
CA LEU A 143 -7.24 6.01 16.74
C LEU A 143 -6.55 4.96 17.63
N ARG A 144 -7.07 4.72 18.84
CA ARG A 144 -6.54 3.66 19.72
C ARG A 144 -6.72 2.29 19.08
N VAL A 145 -7.89 2.03 18.48
CA VAL A 145 -8.15 0.77 17.76
C VAL A 145 -7.25 0.64 16.53
N THR A 146 -7.10 1.72 15.73
CA THR A 146 -6.14 1.79 14.62
C THR A 146 -4.74 1.40 15.07
N ARG A 147 -4.17 2.10 16.05
CA ARG A 147 -2.82 1.80 16.56
C ARG A 147 -2.69 0.40 17.11
N ARG A 148 -3.73 -0.10 17.79
CA ARG A 148 -3.73 -1.45 18.34
C ARG A 148 -3.64 -2.50 17.24
N TYR A 149 -4.48 -2.44 16.21
CA TYR A 149 -4.58 -3.53 15.22
C TYR A 149 -3.67 -3.38 14.00
N GLU A 150 -3.07 -2.21 13.80
CA GLU A 150 -1.90 -2.05 12.93
C GLU A 150 -0.66 -2.81 13.46
N SER A 151 -0.65 -3.16 14.76
CA SER A 151 0.32 -4.13 15.29
C SER A 151 0.02 -5.53 14.75
N LYS A 152 0.96 -6.07 13.98
CA LYS A 152 0.91 -7.47 13.49
C LYS A 152 0.76 -8.48 14.63
N ALA A 153 1.27 -8.17 15.83
CA ALA A 153 1.11 -9.03 17.00
C ALA A 153 -0.31 -8.98 17.56
N ALA A 154 -0.96 -7.82 17.58
CA ALA A 154 -2.33 -7.67 18.04
C ALA A 154 -3.34 -8.25 17.04
N ALA A 155 -3.15 -8.01 15.75
CA ALA A 155 -3.90 -8.64 14.67
C ALA A 155 -3.81 -10.18 14.78
N HIS A 156 -2.60 -10.73 14.95
CA HIS A 156 -2.41 -12.17 15.13
C HIS A 156 -3.15 -12.74 16.34
N ARG A 157 -3.17 -12.01 17.47
CA ARG A 157 -3.98 -12.43 18.64
C ARG A 157 -5.47 -12.49 18.31
N LEU A 158 -6.01 -11.50 17.60
CA LEU A 158 -7.40 -11.52 17.17
C LEU A 158 -7.67 -12.69 16.22
N PHE A 159 -6.78 -12.95 15.26
CA PHE A 159 -6.91 -14.08 14.35
C PHE A 159 -6.99 -15.41 15.10
N ARG A 160 -6.11 -15.64 16.09
CA ARG A 160 -6.15 -16.85 16.92
C ARG A 160 -7.45 -17.01 17.70
N THR A 161 -8.02 -15.90 18.18
CA THR A 161 -9.31 -15.92 18.89
C THR A 161 -10.45 -16.32 17.96
N LEU A 162 -10.45 -15.82 16.72
CA LEU A 162 -11.54 -16.04 15.77
C LEU A 162 -11.42 -17.39 15.03
N ALA A 163 -10.22 -17.81 14.65
CA ALA A 163 -9.98 -18.95 13.78
C ALA A 163 -10.71 -20.27 14.14
N PRO A 164 -10.89 -20.66 15.42
CA PRO A 164 -11.63 -21.87 15.77
C PRO A 164 -13.07 -21.93 15.23
N ALA A 165 -13.72 -20.77 15.02
CA ALA A 165 -15.07 -20.68 14.48
C ALA A 165 -15.13 -20.60 12.94
N HIS A 166 -13.98 -20.60 12.26
CA HIS A 166 -13.89 -20.34 10.82
C HIS A 166 -13.13 -21.47 10.09
N PRO A 167 -13.84 -22.52 9.62
CA PRO A 167 -13.25 -23.55 8.78
C PRO A 167 -12.60 -22.97 7.53
N GLY A 168 -11.42 -23.49 7.18
CA GLY A 168 -10.62 -22.99 6.06
C GLY A 168 -9.61 -21.91 6.45
N ILE A 169 -9.59 -21.46 7.71
CA ILE A 169 -8.58 -20.56 8.26
C ILE A 169 -7.50 -21.33 9.01
N VAL A 170 -6.23 -21.00 8.76
CA VAL A 170 -5.08 -21.50 9.52
C VAL A 170 -4.23 -20.34 10.02
N VAL A 171 -4.02 -20.25 11.33
CA VAL A 171 -3.21 -19.17 11.91
C VAL A 171 -1.82 -19.72 12.22
N PRO A 172 -0.76 -19.30 11.50
CA PRO A 172 0.60 -19.80 11.74
C PRO A 172 1.07 -19.44 13.15
N ALA A 173 1.94 -20.26 13.74
CA ALA A 173 2.51 -19.93 15.04
C ALA A 173 3.37 -18.66 14.96
N GLN A 174 3.20 -17.74 15.91
CA GLN A 174 3.97 -16.49 15.99
C GLN A 174 4.53 -16.29 17.39
N GLU A 175 5.79 -15.84 17.46
CA GLU A 175 6.50 -15.49 18.69
C GLU A 175 7.07 -14.06 18.60
N ARG A 176 6.94 -13.29 19.67
CA ARG A 176 7.54 -11.95 19.79
C ARG A 176 8.86 -12.06 20.54
N LEU A 177 9.93 -11.58 19.91
CA LEU A 177 11.29 -11.59 20.45
C LEU A 177 11.77 -10.18 20.67
N THR A 178 12.31 -9.88 21.85
CA THR A 178 12.60 -8.51 22.29
C THR A 178 14.07 -8.12 22.10
N SER A 179 14.95 -9.10 21.91
CA SER A 179 16.38 -8.87 21.74
C SER A 179 16.97 -9.63 20.56
N ARG A 180 18.03 -9.08 19.95
CA ARG A 180 18.79 -9.76 18.88
C ARG A 180 19.32 -11.13 19.29
N ARG A 181 19.64 -11.32 20.57
CA ARG A 181 20.10 -12.60 21.11
C ARG A 181 18.99 -13.64 21.12
N GLU A 182 17.76 -13.25 21.45
CA GLU A 182 16.58 -14.09 21.32
C GLU A 182 16.31 -14.42 19.86
N THR A 183 16.29 -13.40 18.99
CA THR A 183 16.12 -13.58 17.53
C THR A 183 17.12 -14.57 16.96
N ALA A 184 18.42 -14.41 17.26
CA ALA A 184 19.46 -15.31 16.76
C ALA A 184 19.29 -16.75 17.29
N ARG A 185 18.86 -16.92 18.55
CA ARG A 185 18.62 -18.26 19.12
C ARG A 185 17.42 -18.93 18.46
N ALA A 186 16.31 -18.21 18.30
CA ALA A 186 15.13 -18.71 17.63
C ALA A 186 15.45 -19.09 16.18
N LEU A 187 16.09 -18.20 15.41
CA LEU A 187 16.49 -18.48 14.03
C LEU A 187 17.41 -19.71 13.93
N ALA A 188 18.38 -19.87 14.83
CA ALA A 188 19.24 -21.05 14.86
C ALA A 188 18.45 -22.34 15.13
N ALA A 189 17.53 -22.31 16.08
CA ALA A 189 16.70 -23.48 16.41
C ALA A 189 15.78 -23.86 15.24
N ARG A 190 15.14 -22.89 14.59
CA ARG A 190 14.28 -23.10 13.41
C ARG A 190 15.09 -23.65 12.23
N ALA A 191 16.27 -23.11 11.99
CA ALA A 191 17.18 -23.60 10.94
C ALA A 191 17.65 -25.04 11.19
N ALA A 192 17.99 -25.38 12.44
CA ALA A 192 18.37 -26.73 12.82
C ALA A 192 17.23 -27.74 12.59
N ALA A 193 15.98 -27.29 12.69
CA ALA A 193 14.79 -28.07 12.34
C ALA A 193 14.43 -28.03 10.84
N GLY A 194 15.24 -27.38 9.99
CA GLY A 194 14.96 -27.24 8.56
C GLY A 194 13.80 -26.30 8.21
N ALA A 195 13.32 -25.51 9.17
CA ALA A 195 12.13 -24.67 9.01
C ALA A 195 12.45 -23.31 8.38
N THR A 196 11.61 -22.89 7.44
CA THR A 196 11.52 -21.51 6.95
C THR A 196 10.62 -20.70 7.87
N VAL A 197 10.99 -19.46 8.14
CA VAL A 197 10.21 -18.53 8.96
C VAL A 197 10.05 -17.18 8.30
N VAL A 198 9.04 -16.43 8.70
CA VAL A 198 8.87 -15.03 8.36
C VAL A 198 9.27 -14.18 9.55
N VAL A 199 10.23 -13.29 9.38
CA VAL A 199 10.58 -12.28 10.37
C VAL A 199 9.91 -10.97 10.02
N LYS A 200 9.15 -10.39 10.95
CA LYS A 200 8.39 -9.15 10.75
C LYS A 200 8.73 -8.12 11.83
N ALA A 201 8.86 -6.85 11.46
CA ALA A 201 8.69 -5.75 12.39
C ALA A 201 7.22 -5.68 12.82
N GLU A 202 6.94 -5.25 14.05
CA GLU A 202 5.56 -5.22 14.56
C GLU A 202 4.65 -4.25 13.79
N TYR A 203 5.20 -3.11 13.35
CA TYR A 203 4.51 -2.04 12.64
C TYR A 203 5.11 -1.74 11.26
N GLY A 204 5.60 -2.78 10.55
CA GLY A 204 6.13 -2.61 9.19
C GLY A 204 5.03 -2.23 8.19
N VAL A 205 5.35 -1.40 7.20
CA VAL A 205 4.43 -0.90 6.16
C VAL A 205 4.87 -1.40 4.78
N GLY A 206 3.95 -1.87 3.94
CA GLY A 206 4.21 -2.13 2.50
C GLY A 206 5.34 -3.13 2.23
N GLY A 207 5.48 -4.17 3.06
CA GLY A 207 6.56 -5.15 2.97
C GLY A 207 7.88 -4.74 3.64
N TYR A 208 8.07 -3.46 3.98
CA TYR A 208 9.22 -3.02 4.76
C TYR A 208 9.20 -3.63 6.15
N GLY A 209 10.33 -4.20 6.56
CA GLY A 209 10.47 -4.88 7.84
C GLY A 209 9.96 -6.32 7.84
N THR A 210 9.56 -6.88 6.69
CA THR A 210 9.22 -8.31 6.56
C THR A 210 10.29 -9.02 5.72
N THR A 211 10.76 -10.18 6.19
CA THR A 211 11.76 -10.99 5.49
C THR A 211 11.47 -12.47 5.68
N VAL A 212 11.43 -13.21 4.58
CA VAL A 212 11.40 -14.68 4.61
C VAL A 212 12.83 -15.17 4.83
N VAL A 213 13.02 -16.01 5.85
CA VAL A 213 14.32 -16.55 6.26
C VAL A 213 14.29 -18.06 6.16
N THR A 214 15.08 -18.58 5.24
CA THR A 214 15.34 -20.01 5.03
C THR A 214 16.59 -20.46 5.79
N PRO A 215 16.75 -21.78 6.05
CA PRO A 215 17.99 -22.32 6.59
C PRO A 215 19.22 -21.98 5.72
N GLY A 216 19.06 -21.97 4.39
CA GLY A 216 20.11 -21.59 3.44
C GLY A 216 20.59 -20.15 3.64
N GLN A 217 19.67 -19.19 3.74
CA GLN A 217 20.01 -17.78 3.99
C GLN A 217 20.73 -17.57 5.33
N ILE A 218 20.42 -18.38 6.35
CA ILE A 218 21.14 -18.36 7.62
C ILE A 218 22.59 -18.84 7.43
N ALA A 219 22.81 -19.91 6.65
CA ALA A 219 24.14 -20.41 6.34
C ALA A 219 24.95 -19.39 5.53
N GLU A 220 24.37 -18.83 4.46
CA GLU A 220 24.98 -17.80 3.61
C GLU A 220 25.35 -16.52 4.38
N ALA A 221 24.57 -16.16 5.39
CA ALA A 221 24.87 -15.02 6.25
C ALA A 221 26.07 -15.25 7.19
N GLY A 222 26.58 -16.48 7.32
CA GLY A 222 27.59 -16.86 8.31
C GLY A 222 26.98 -17.23 9.68
N GLY A 223 25.72 -17.67 9.69
CA GLY A 223 24.98 -18.12 10.87
C GLY A 223 23.97 -17.13 11.42
N ALA A 224 23.08 -17.62 12.31
CA ALA A 224 21.92 -16.88 12.78
C ALA A 224 22.25 -15.56 13.50
N ARG A 225 23.40 -15.50 14.20
CA ARG A 225 23.89 -14.27 14.85
C ARG A 225 24.26 -13.19 13.83
N ALA A 226 24.86 -13.58 12.70
CA ALA A 226 25.25 -12.66 11.65
C ALA A 226 24.01 -12.15 10.90
N LEU A 227 23.06 -13.03 10.60
CA LEU A 227 21.77 -12.64 10.01
C LEU A 227 20.99 -11.69 10.93
N ALA A 228 20.87 -12.00 12.23
CA ALA A 228 20.14 -11.17 13.18
C ALA A 228 20.71 -9.75 13.35
N LYS A 229 21.99 -9.53 13.01
CA LYS A 229 22.58 -8.18 12.98
C LYS A 229 22.12 -7.34 11.78
N ARG A 230 21.70 -8.00 10.69
CA ARG A 230 21.19 -7.37 9.45
C ARG A 230 19.70 -7.04 9.52
N LEU A 231 18.96 -7.70 10.41
CA LEU A 231 17.54 -7.45 10.64
C LEU A 231 17.32 -6.10 11.35
N ALA A 232 16.07 -5.61 11.28
CA ALA A 232 15.63 -4.39 11.96
C ALA A 232 16.01 -4.41 13.45
N ARG A 233 16.32 -3.23 14.00
CA ARG A 233 16.61 -3.09 15.44
C ARG A 233 15.31 -3.14 16.24
N GLY A 234 15.39 -3.66 17.46
CA GLY A 234 14.26 -3.72 18.38
C GLY A 234 13.55 -5.07 18.38
N ALA A 235 12.31 -5.07 18.86
CA ALA A 235 11.49 -6.28 18.93
C ALA A 235 11.05 -6.71 17.53
N VAL A 236 11.06 -8.02 17.28
CA VAL A 236 10.62 -8.64 16.03
C VAL A 236 9.62 -9.74 16.31
N LEU A 237 8.79 -10.04 15.33
CA LEU A 237 7.91 -11.19 15.30
C LEU A 237 8.57 -12.26 14.42
N ILE A 238 8.65 -13.49 14.91
CA ILE A 238 8.96 -14.65 14.08
C ILE A 238 7.68 -15.45 13.93
N GLU A 239 7.33 -15.75 12.69
CA GLU A 239 6.13 -16.50 12.33
C GLU A 239 6.50 -17.72 11.49
N GLU A 240 5.76 -18.81 11.65
CA GLU A 240 5.85 -19.97 10.76
C GLU A 240 5.58 -19.56 9.31
N TYR A 241 6.43 -20.00 8.39
CA TYR A 241 6.19 -19.77 6.97
C TYR A 241 5.09 -20.70 6.46
N VAL A 242 3.96 -20.11 6.08
CA VAL A 242 2.86 -20.85 5.43
C VAL A 242 3.31 -21.21 4.02
N HIS A 243 3.56 -22.48 3.75
CA HIS A 243 3.99 -22.89 2.42
C HIS A 243 2.84 -22.91 1.41
N GLY A 244 3.06 -22.32 0.24
CA GLY A 244 2.12 -22.29 -0.88
C GLY A 244 2.75 -21.59 -2.08
N SER A 245 2.12 -21.75 -3.24
CA SER A 245 2.58 -21.17 -4.50
C SER A 245 1.40 -21.03 -5.48
N GLY A 246 1.58 -20.27 -6.54
CA GLY A 246 0.59 -20.10 -7.59
C GLY A 246 -0.12 -18.74 -7.53
N PRO A 247 -1.02 -18.48 -8.49
CA PRO A 247 -1.58 -17.14 -8.70
C PRO A 247 -2.49 -16.67 -7.55
N LEU A 248 -3.10 -17.59 -6.79
CA LEU A 248 -3.97 -17.26 -5.65
C LEU A 248 -3.22 -17.20 -4.32
N ARG A 249 -1.90 -17.07 -4.36
CA ARG A 249 -1.05 -17.14 -3.17
C ARG A 249 -1.32 -16.00 -2.19
N ASN A 250 -1.50 -14.77 -2.68
CA ASN A 250 -1.66 -13.58 -1.84
C ASN A 250 -3.02 -12.97 -2.13
N LEU A 251 -3.91 -12.99 -1.15
CA LEU A 251 -5.25 -12.43 -1.27
C LEU A 251 -5.42 -11.29 -0.28
N THR A 252 -6.27 -10.35 -0.62
CA THR A 252 -6.73 -9.30 0.30
C THR A 252 -8.24 -9.27 0.29
N PHE A 253 -8.86 -9.02 1.44
CA PHE A 253 -10.28 -8.73 1.55
C PHE A 253 -10.46 -7.36 2.15
N ASP A 254 -11.24 -6.52 1.48
CA ASP A 254 -11.53 -5.16 1.90
C ASP A 254 -12.98 -5.02 2.36
N ALA A 255 -13.19 -4.22 3.40
CA ALA A 255 -14.50 -3.91 3.94
C ALA A 255 -14.54 -2.56 4.65
N VAL A 256 -15.76 -2.13 4.95
CA VAL A 256 -16.08 -0.84 5.55
C VAL A 256 -16.86 -1.07 6.83
N VAL A 257 -16.40 -0.52 7.96
CA VAL A 257 -17.25 -0.39 9.15
C VAL A 257 -17.93 0.97 9.11
N ASP A 258 -19.25 0.99 8.92
CA ASP A 258 -20.05 2.22 8.88
C ASP A 258 -20.21 2.87 10.26
N ASP A 259 -20.79 4.08 10.30
CA ASP A 259 -21.04 4.86 11.51
C ASP A 259 -21.81 4.11 12.61
N LYS A 260 -22.72 3.20 12.23
CA LYS A 260 -23.51 2.35 13.13
C LYS A 260 -22.75 1.09 13.59
N GLY A 261 -21.56 0.84 13.05
CA GLY A 261 -20.76 -0.34 13.35
C GLY A 261 -21.12 -1.58 12.52
N ALA A 262 -21.93 -1.42 11.47
CA ALA A 262 -22.19 -2.51 10.53
C ALA A 262 -21.01 -2.68 9.56
N VAL A 263 -20.70 -3.94 9.26
CA VAL A 263 -19.63 -4.32 8.33
C VAL A 263 -20.20 -4.47 6.93
N HIS A 264 -19.62 -3.75 5.97
CA HIS A 264 -19.97 -3.80 4.56
C HIS A 264 -18.79 -4.35 3.75
N PRO A 265 -18.85 -5.62 3.31
CA PRO A 265 -17.87 -6.18 2.39
C PRO A 265 -17.73 -5.36 1.12
N VAL A 266 -16.49 -5.09 0.73
CA VAL A 266 -16.17 -4.48 -0.56
C VAL A 266 -15.87 -5.59 -1.56
N GLY A 267 -14.88 -6.44 -1.28
CA GLY A 267 -14.54 -7.56 -2.15
C GLY A 267 -13.23 -8.24 -1.79
N VAL A 268 -12.84 -9.20 -2.62
CA VAL A 268 -11.55 -9.92 -2.52
C VAL A 268 -10.73 -9.62 -3.76
N GLY A 269 -9.42 -9.42 -3.57
CA GLY A 269 -8.44 -9.21 -4.63
C GLY A 269 -7.29 -10.22 -4.56
N VAL A 270 -6.63 -10.43 -5.71
CA VAL A 270 -5.35 -11.15 -5.79
C VAL A 270 -4.24 -10.12 -5.85
N MET A 271 -3.38 -10.10 -4.83
CA MET A 271 -2.25 -9.19 -4.76
C MET A 271 -1.07 -9.70 -5.58
N ASP A 272 -0.46 -8.82 -6.36
CA ASP A 272 0.84 -9.04 -6.97
C ASP A 272 1.94 -8.67 -5.95
N ILE A 273 2.76 -9.65 -5.59
CA ILE A 273 3.80 -9.53 -4.56
C ILE A 273 5.13 -10.01 -5.16
N ASP A 274 6.12 -9.12 -5.19
CA ASP A 274 7.51 -9.47 -5.49
C ASP A 274 8.29 -9.63 -4.18
N GLY A 275 8.67 -10.88 -3.86
CA GLY A 275 9.27 -11.23 -2.58
C GLY A 275 8.32 -10.97 -1.40
N THR A 276 8.49 -9.83 -0.74
CA THR A 276 7.62 -9.35 0.34
C THR A 276 6.98 -7.98 0.03
N SER A 277 7.25 -7.42 -1.14
CA SER A 277 6.82 -6.09 -1.54
C SER A 277 5.58 -6.15 -2.43
N TYR A 278 4.54 -5.44 -2.01
CA TYR A 278 3.32 -5.26 -2.79
C TYR A 278 3.58 -4.43 -4.05
N GLN A 279 3.08 -4.92 -5.19
CA GLN A 279 3.24 -4.30 -6.51
C GLN A 279 1.91 -3.85 -7.11
N GLY A 280 0.78 -4.35 -6.62
CA GLY A 280 -0.54 -4.07 -7.17
C GLY A 280 -1.55 -5.15 -6.80
N VAL A 281 -2.79 -5.00 -7.29
CA VAL A 281 -3.86 -6.00 -7.09
C VAL A 281 -4.64 -6.19 -8.37
N THR A 282 -5.20 -7.39 -8.57
CA THR A 282 -6.30 -7.61 -9.51
C THR A 282 -7.59 -7.86 -8.73
N VAL A 283 -8.67 -7.18 -9.09
CA VAL A 283 -10.01 -7.33 -8.49
C VAL A 283 -11.08 -7.53 -9.55
N GLY A 284 -12.20 -8.14 -9.15
CA GLY A 284 -13.40 -8.27 -9.97
C GLY A 284 -13.88 -9.70 -10.20
N PRO A 285 -14.92 -9.86 -11.03
CA PRO A 285 -15.58 -11.15 -11.22
C PRO A 285 -14.62 -12.23 -11.71
N GLY A 286 -14.59 -13.37 -11.02
CA GLY A 286 -13.75 -14.51 -11.40
C GLY A 286 -12.25 -14.35 -11.12
N THR A 287 -11.81 -13.24 -10.50
CA THR A 287 -10.41 -13.09 -10.08
C THR A 287 -10.03 -14.04 -8.95
N VAL A 288 -10.94 -14.21 -7.98
CA VAL A 288 -10.80 -15.20 -6.90
C VAL A 288 -11.96 -16.19 -7.01
N PRO A 289 -11.71 -17.50 -6.97
CA PRO A 289 -12.80 -18.49 -6.97
C PRO A 289 -13.72 -18.34 -5.74
N ASP A 290 -14.99 -18.68 -5.89
CA ASP A 290 -16.03 -18.46 -4.86
C ASP A 290 -15.70 -19.11 -3.50
N ALA A 291 -15.10 -20.30 -3.51
CA ALA A 291 -14.78 -21.03 -2.28
C ALA A 291 -13.78 -20.28 -1.37
N PRO A 292 -12.55 -19.93 -1.83
CA PRO A 292 -11.64 -19.11 -1.03
C PRO A 292 -12.18 -17.69 -0.79
N ALA A 293 -12.89 -17.09 -1.74
CA ALA A 293 -13.50 -15.77 -1.54
C ALA A 293 -14.49 -15.76 -0.37
N GLY A 294 -15.38 -16.76 -0.30
CA GLY A 294 -16.34 -16.90 0.79
C GLY A 294 -15.69 -17.21 2.15
N VAL A 295 -14.55 -17.92 2.17
CA VAL A 295 -13.77 -18.12 3.41
C VAL A 295 -13.18 -16.80 3.90
N ALA A 296 -12.55 -16.03 3.00
CA ALA A 296 -11.98 -14.73 3.30
C ALA A 296 -13.06 -13.77 3.82
N GLU A 297 -14.19 -13.68 3.13
CA GLU A 297 -15.31 -12.81 3.50
C GLU A 297 -15.86 -13.13 4.88
N ARG A 298 -16.19 -14.40 5.17
CA ARG A 298 -16.73 -14.77 6.49
C ARG A 298 -15.76 -14.45 7.63
N PHE A 299 -14.47 -14.75 7.45
CA PHE A 299 -13.47 -14.50 8.49
C PHE A 299 -13.21 -13.00 8.67
N ALA A 300 -13.02 -12.27 7.58
CA ALA A 300 -12.75 -10.85 7.64
C ALA A 300 -13.98 -10.03 8.08
N ALA A 301 -15.20 -10.49 7.83
CA ALA A 301 -16.41 -9.92 8.42
C ALA A 301 -16.43 -10.07 9.96
N ALA A 302 -16.00 -11.22 10.48
CA ALA A 302 -15.86 -11.42 11.93
C ALA A 302 -14.76 -10.52 12.53
N VAL A 303 -13.65 -10.32 11.82
CA VAL A 303 -12.64 -9.31 12.18
C VAL A 303 -13.28 -7.91 12.24
N GLY A 304 -14.02 -7.51 11.20
CA GLY A 304 -14.74 -6.24 11.17
C GLY A 304 -15.71 -6.06 12.33
N GLY A 305 -16.46 -7.11 12.70
CA GLY A 305 -17.35 -7.08 13.86
C GLY A 305 -16.61 -6.86 15.17
N ALA A 306 -15.44 -7.50 15.36
CA ALA A 306 -14.60 -7.28 16.53
C ALA A 306 -14.03 -5.85 16.58
N LEU A 307 -13.59 -5.32 15.44
CA LEU A 307 -13.12 -3.95 15.32
C LEU A 307 -14.24 -2.93 15.63
N ALA A 308 -15.45 -3.17 15.08
CA ALA A 308 -16.62 -2.33 15.29
C ALA A 308 -17.05 -2.28 16.76
N ALA A 309 -16.98 -3.43 17.45
CA ALA A 309 -17.27 -3.55 18.89
C ALA A 309 -16.27 -2.79 19.76
N GLU A 310 -15.03 -2.60 19.30
CA GLU A 310 -14.04 -1.74 19.97
C GLU A 310 -14.15 -0.25 19.56
N GLY A 311 -15.10 0.10 18.69
CA GLY A 311 -15.37 1.48 18.27
C GLY A 311 -14.68 1.91 16.97
N TYR A 312 -14.11 0.99 16.20
CA TYR A 312 -13.54 1.33 14.89
C TYR A 312 -14.63 1.68 13.88
N ARG A 313 -14.38 2.71 13.06
CA ARG A 313 -15.25 3.21 11.99
C ARG A 313 -14.35 3.64 10.84
N GLY A 314 -14.31 2.86 9.76
CA GLY A 314 -13.21 2.99 8.81
C GLY A 314 -13.14 1.87 7.79
N TRP A 315 -12.34 2.13 6.76
CA TRP A 315 -11.92 1.10 5.81
C TRP A 315 -10.95 0.17 6.52
N TYR A 316 -11.13 -1.12 6.34
CA TYR A 316 -10.11 -2.07 6.73
C TYR A 316 -9.94 -3.14 5.67
N ASP A 317 -8.76 -3.71 5.64
CA ASP A 317 -8.52 -4.95 4.92
C ASP A 317 -7.88 -6.00 5.82
N VAL A 318 -8.04 -7.26 5.41
CA VAL A 318 -7.35 -8.42 5.96
C VAL A 318 -6.63 -9.11 4.82
N ASP A 319 -5.31 -9.18 4.94
CA ASP A 319 -4.47 -9.86 3.99
C ASP A 319 -4.32 -11.34 4.36
N PHE A 320 -4.27 -12.19 3.34
CA PHE A 320 -4.14 -13.63 3.47
C PHE A 320 -3.03 -14.17 2.58
N VAL A 321 -2.40 -15.25 3.05
CA VAL A 321 -1.63 -16.15 2.20
C VAL A 321 -2.31 -17.51 2.13
N MET A 322 -2.38 -18.10 0.93
CA MET A 322 -2.98 -19.42 0.73
C MET A 322 -1.91 -20.52 0.87
N ASP A 323 -2.22 -21.56 1.64
CA ASP A 323 -1.37 -22.74 1.77
C ASP A 323 -1.56 -23.74 0.61
N ARG A 324 -0.72 -24.78 0.55
CA ARG A 324 -0.81 -25.82 -0.49
C ARG A 324 -2.14 -26.60 -0.49
N ALA A 325 -2.87 -26.60 0.63
CA ALA A 325 -4.16 -27.26 0.75
C ALA A 325 -5.34 -26.31 0.41
N GLY A 326 -5.06 -25.08 -0.01
CA GLY A 326 -6.07 -24.09 -0.34
C GLY A 326 -6.69 -23.39 0.88
N ARG A 327 -6.13 -23.57 2.08
CA ARG A 327 -6.57 -22.86 3.29
C ARG A 327 -5.95 -21.49 3.35
N LEU A 328 -6.67 -20.54 3.93
CA LEU A 328 -6.21 -19.15 4.06
C LEU A 328 -5.56 -18.92 5.42
N ALA A 329 -4.40 -18.27 5.40
CA ALA A 329 -3.72 -17.81 6.60
C ALA A 329 -3.72 -16.29 6.64
N PRO A 330 -4.45 -15.66 7.58
CA PRO A 330 -4.44 -14.20 7.69
C PRO A 330 -3.07 -13.72 8.18
N VAL A 331 -2.53 -12.69 7.54
CA VAL A 331 -1.16 -12.19 7.79
C VAL A 331 -1.11 -10.83 8.47
N GLU A 332 -2.05 -9.93 8.18
CA GLU A 332 -2.18 -8.62 8.82
C GLU A 332 -3.60 -8.04 8.67
N ILE A 333 -3.88 -7.02 9.49
CA ILE A 333 -5.06 -6.15 9.36
C ILE A 333 -4.51 -4.75 9.08
N ASN A 334 -5.08 -4.06 8.10
CA ASN A 334 -4.76 -2.67 7.84
C ASN A 334 -6.00 -1.81 8.13
N LEU A 335 -5.88 -0.78 8.97
CA LEU A 335 -7.00 0.06 9.42
C LEU A 335 -6.97 1.44 8.75
N ARG A 336 -6.88 1.40 7.42
CA ARG A 336 -6.66 2.52 6.51
C ARG A 336 -7.04 2.10 5.10
N LEU A 337 -7.15 3.06 4.18
CA LEU A 337 -7.12 2.76 2.75
C LEU A 337 -5.76 2.18 2.37
N THR A 338 -5.77 1.20 1.47
CA THR A 338 -4.58 0.53 0.94
C THR A 338 -4.58 0.58 -0.59
N GLY A 339 -3.50 0.08 -1.21
CA GLY A 339 -3.44 -0.04 -2.68
C GLY A 339 -4.65 -0.78 -3.26
N PRO A 340 -5.09 -1.90 -2.66
CA PRO A 340 -6.29 -2.60 -3.10
C PRO A 340 -7.58 -1.79 -3.09
N ALA A 341 -7.76 -0.92 -2.09
CA ALA A 341 -8.92 -0.03 -2.01
C ALA A 341 -9.12 0.82 -3.28
N VAL A 342 -8.01 1.27 -3.89
CA VAL A 342 -8.04 2.05 -5.15
C VAL A 342 -8.62 1.23 -6.30
N ALA A 343 -8.23 -0.04 -6.43
CA ALA A 343 -8.73 -0.91 -7.49
C ALA A 343 -10.26 -1.09 -7.39
N PHE A 344 -10.78 -1.28 -6.17
CA PHE A 344 -12.22 -1.39 -5.92
C PHE A 344 -12.95 -0.07 -6.20
N MET A 345 -12.38 1.08 -5.85
CA MET A 345 -13.01 2.38 -6.14
C MET A 345 -13.05 2.70 -7.64
N ILE A 346 -11.97 2.40 -8.35
CA ILE A 346 -11.93 2.52 -9.82
C ILE A 346 -12.96 1.59 -10.45
N GLN A 347 -13.03 0.32 -10.00
CA GLN A 347 -14.03 -0.64 -10.48
C GLN A 347 -15.45 -0.13 -10.25
N ALA A 348 -15.76 0.34 -9.04
CA ALA A 348 -17.07 0.86 -8.69
C ALA A 348 -17.47 2.08 -9.54
N ARG A 349 -16.52 2.98 -9.83
CA ARG A 349 -16.77 4.14 -10.71
C ARG A 349 -17.01 3.70 -12.15
N LEU A 350 -16.13 2.88 -12.71
CA LEU A 350 -16.26 2.41 -14.09
C LEU A 350 -17.50 1.55 -14.29
N ALA A 351 -17.91 0.74 -13.31
CA ALA A 351 -19.14 -0.03 -13.37
C ALA A 351 -20.39 0.86 -13.48
N ARG A 352 -20.39 2.03 -12.83
CA ARG A 352 -21.47 3.03 -12.96
C ARG A 352 -21.49 3.71 -14.32
N LEU A 353 -20.32 3.98 -14.90
CA LEU A 353 -20.20 4.67 -16.20
C LEU A 353 -20.47 3.74 -17.39
N GLN A 354 -19.94 2.52 -17.33
CA GLN A 354 -19.89 1.59 -18.48
C GLN A 354 -20.90 0.44 -18.39
N GLY A 355 -21.58 0.29 -17.25
CA GLY A 355 -22.43 -0.86 -16.94
C GLY A 355 -21.63 -2.14 -16.69
N GLY A 356 -22.11 -3.00 -15.79
CA GLY A 356 -21.43 -4.25 -15.40
C GLY A 356 -20.12 -4.03 -14.64
N LEU A 357 -19.61 -5.06 -13.98
CA LEU A 357 -18.38 -4.97 -13.17
C LEU A 357 -17.14 -5.33 -14.02
N PRO A 358 -16.25 -4.38 -14.35
CA PRO A 358 -15.00 -4.70 -15.03
C PRO A 358 -14.02 -5.37 -14.07
N LEU A 359 -13.07 -6.12 -14.60
CA LEU A 359 -11.83 -6.43 -13.88
C LEU A 359 -10.98 -5.16 -13.81
N VAL A 360 -10.29 -4.96 -12.68
CA VAL A 360 -9.32 -3.88 -12.52
C VAL A 360 -8.02 -4.45 -11.99
N ARG A 361 -6.91 -4.18 -12.67
CA ARG A 361 -5.55 -4.50 -12.22
C ARG A 361 -4.77 -3.21 -11.99
N THR A 362 -4.23 -3.03 -10.79
CA THR A 362 -3.28 -1.96 -10.51
C THR A 362 -1.85 -2.48 -10.59
N LEU A 363 -0.95 -1.60 -11.04
CA LEU A 363 0.50 -1.77 -11.05
C LEU A 363 1.07 -0.50 -10.44
N ASP A 364 1.39 -0.53 -9.16
CA ASP A 364 1.60 0.66 -8.35
C ASP A 364 2.99 1.27 -8.53
N ARG A 365 3.95 0.47 -9.02
CA ARG A 365 5.36 0.84 -9.17
C ARG A 365 5.95 0.33 -10.49
N LEU A 366 5.27 0.60 -11.60
CA LEU A 366 5.73 0.22 -12.92
C LEU A 366 6.96 1.07 -13.32
N PRO A 367 8.15 0.47 -13.54
CA PRO A 367 9.32 1.23 -13.97
C PRO A 367 9.03 2.00 -15.26
N LEU A 368 9.39 3.29 -15.30
CA LEU A 368 9.15 4.16 -16.46
C LEU A 368 10.27 4.05 -17.50
N GLY A 369 11.47 3.67 -17.08
CA GLY A 369 12.64 3.49 -17.96
C GLY A 369 13.48 4.76 -18.13
N ALA A 370 12.86 5.95 -18.14
CA ALA A 370 13.56 7.22 -18.18
C ALA A 370 12.79 8.32 -17.45
N ARG A 371 13.50 9.34 -16.95
CA ARG A 371 12.86 10.55 -16.40
C ARG A 371 12.43 11.43 -17.57
N LEU A 372 11.15 11.77 -17.62
CA LEU A 372 10.58 12.61 -18.66
C LEU A 372 10.14 13.96 -18.11
N PRO A 373 10.33 15.07 -18.85
CA PRO A 373 9.59 16.31 -18.60
C PRO A 373 8.08 16.08 -18.70
N ALA A 374 7.29 16.88 -18.00
CA ALA A 374 5.83 16.70 -17.87
C ALA A 374 5.10 16.55 -19.22
N ALA A 375 5.46 17.35 -20.23
CA ALA A 375 4.85 17.25 -21.56
C ALA A 375 5.15 15.90 -22.26
N ALA A 376 6.42 15.47 -22.25
CA ALA A 376 6.81 14.19 -22.82
C ALA A 376 6.22 12.99 -22.05
N LEU A 377 6.07 13.12 -20.73
CA LEU A 377 5.38 12.12 -19.91
C LEU A 377 3.90 12.01 -20.31
N ALA A 378 3.23 13.15 -20.52
CA ALA A 378 1.84 13.18 -20.95
C ALA A 378 1.66 12.51 -22.33
N ASP A 379 2.56 12.80 -23.28
CA ASP A 379 2.53 12.19 -24.62
C ASP A 379 2.75 10.67 -24.53
N HIS A 380 3.78 10.22 -23.80
CA HIS A 380 4.08 8.80 -23.59
C HIS A 380 2.91 8.02 -22.98
N LEU A 381 2.32 8.56 -21.91
CA LEU A 381 1.17 7.95 -21.25
C LEU A 381 -0.08 8.00 -22.15
N GLY A 382 -0.27 9.07 -22.92
CA GLY A 382 -1.35 9.21 -23.89
C GLY A 382 -1.29 8.17 -25.00
N GLU A 383 -0.10 7.90 -25.54
CA GLU A 383 0.14 6.84 -26.53
C GLU A 383 -0.11 5.45 -25.95
N ALA A 384 0.40 5.17 -24.75
CA ALA A 384 0.12 3.90 -24.07
C ALA A 384 -1.39 3.70 -23.84
N SER A 385 -2.09 4.78 -23.45
CA SER A 385 -3.53 4.81 -23.24
C SER A 385 -4.30 4.55 -24.55
N LEU A 386 -3.87 5.11 -25.70
CA LEU A 386 -4.43 4.83 -27.03
C LEU A 386 -4.27 3.35 -27.42
N ARG A 387 -3.10 2.77 -27.19
CA ARG A 387 -2.81 1.37 -27.49
C ARG A 387 -3.58 0.41 -26.58
N CYS A 388 -3.80 0.75 -25.31
CA CYS A 388 -4.65 -0.03 -24.42
C CYS A 388 -6.12 0.01 -24.86
N ARG A 389 -6.61 1.18 -25.32
CA ARG A 389 -7.98 1.32 -25.82
C ARG A 389 -8.26 0.45 -27.04
N SER A 390 -7.31 0.25 -27.94
CA SER A 390 -7.51 -0.67 -29.08
C SER A 390 -7.65 -2.13 -28.66
N LEU A 391 -7.24 -2.48 -27.43
CA LEU A 391 -7.45 -3.79 -26.80
C LEU A 391 -8.74 -3.85 -25.96
N GLY A 392 -9.56 -2.80 -25.98
CA GLY A 392 -10.75 -2.69 -25.12
C GLY A 392 -10.42 -2.44 -23.64
N VAL A 393 -9.23 -1.91 -23.34
CA VAL A 393 -8.77 -1.65 -21.97
C VAL A 393 -8.75 -0.15 -21.69
N THR A 394 -9.33 0.22 -20.55
CA THR A 394 -9.20 1.58 -19.99
C THR A 394 -7.93 1.63 -19.15
N LEU A 395 -6.99 2.51 -19.52
CA LEU A 395 -5.80 2.80 -18.73
C LEU A 395 -6.00 4.10 -17.95
N LEU A 396 -5.64 4.08 -16.66
CA LEU A 396 -5.60 5.24 -15.77
C LEU A 396 -4.21 5.33 -15.15
N THR A 397 -3.62 6.51 -15.12
CA THR A 397 -2.36 6.75 -14.38
C THR A 397 -2.69 7.03 -12.91
N THR A 398 -2.23 6.17 -11.99
CA THR A 398 -2.57 6.25 -10.56
C THR A 398 -1.49 6.92 -9.71
N VAL A 399 -0.21 6.81 -10.10
CA VAL A 399 0.91 7.51 -9.46
C VAL A 399 1.76 8.17 -10.54
N VAL A 400 1.79 9.50 -10.56
CA VAL A 400 2.49 10.28 -11.61
C VAL A 400 3.73 11.00 -11.08
N THR A 401 3.73 11.36 -9.80
CA THR A 401 4.78 12.22 -9.22
C THR A 401 6.12 11.52 -9.05
N ALA A 402 6.16 10.19 -9.15
CA ALA A 402 7.38 9.39 -9.07
C ALA A 402 8.14 9.30 -10.41
N ALA A 403 7.60 9.86 -11.50
CA ALA A 403 8.25 9.87 -12.81
C ALA A 403 9.56 10.68 -12.85
N PHE A 404 9.83 11.47 -11.81
CA PHE A 404 11.03 12.31 -11.68
C PHE A 404 12.07 11.77 -10.70
N GLU A 405 11.79 10.62 -10.06
CA GLU A 405 12.73 9.97 -9.14
C GLU A 405 13.97 9.44 -9.86
N PRO A 406 15.09 9.19 -9.13
CA PRO A 406 16.27 8.54 -9.70
C PRO A 406 16.01 7.26 -10.46
N ASP A 407 15.17 6.41 -9.88
CA ASP A 407 14.63 5.23 -10.53
C ASP A 407 13.15 5.52 -10.82
N PRO A 408 12.83 6.17 -11.95
CA PRO A 408 11.50 6.71 -12.19
C PRO A 408 10.50 5.58 -12.41
N TYR A 409 9.32 5.74 -11.82
CA TYR A 409 8.21 4.82 -11.98
C TYR A 409 6.88 5.57 -12.07
N VAL A 410 5.89 4.88 -12.62
CA VAL A 410 4.50 5.32 -12.64
C VAL A 410 3.62 4.23 -12.02
N GLY A 411 2.52 4.64 -11.42
CA GLY A 411 1.43 3.76 -11.06
C GLY A 411 0.39 3.77 -12.16
N VAL A 412 -0.17 2.62 -12.51
CA VAL A 412 -1.29 2.52 -13.46
C VAL A 412 -2.39 1.61 -12.94
N ALA A 413 -3.61 1.83 -13.43
CA ALA A 413 -4.73 0.89 -13.32
C ALA A 413 -5.24 0.56 -14.72
N LEU A 414 -5.44 -0.72 -14.98
CA LEU A 414 -5.97 -1.28 -16.22
C LEU A 414 -7.33 -1.87 -15.91
N ALA A 415 -8.35 -1.47 -16.67
CA ALA A 415 -9.71 -1.98 -16.51
C ALA A 415 -10.23 -2.61 -17.81
N ALA A 416 -10.73 -3.84 -17.73
CA ALA A 416 -11.18 -4.62 -18.88
C ALA A 416 -12.28 -5.62 -18.51
N ARG A 417 -12.87 -6.28 -19.51
CA ARG A 417 -13.88 -7.34 -19.28
C ARG A 417 -13.28 -8.73 -19.06
N THR A 418 -12.03 -8.95 -19.47
CA THR A 418 -11.38 -10.26 -19.42
C THR A 418 -9.95 -10.13 -18.93
N SER A 419 -9.43 -11.17 -18.30
CA SER A 419 -8.04 -11.24 -17.84
C SER A 419 -7.05 -11.15 -19.00
N GLY A 420 -7.34 -11.83 -20.12
CA GLY A 420 -6.48 -11.79 -21.31
C GLY A 420 -6.30 -10.38 -21.88
N ALA A 421 -7.32 -9.52 -21.81
CA ALA A 421 -7.20 -8.12 -22.21
C ALA A 421 -6.30 -7.33 -21.23
N LEU A 422 -6.42 -7.58 -19.92
CA LEU A 422 -5.51 -6.98 -18.93
C LEU A 422 -4.06 -7.39 -19.17
N ASP A 423 -3.81 -8.68 -19.41
CA ASP A 423 -2.46 -9.21 -19.66
C ASP A 423 -1.84 -8.59 -20.93
N ALA A 424 -2.63 -8.46 -22.00
CA ALA A 424 -2.19 -7.81 -23.23
C ALA A 424 -1.88 -6.31 -23.03
N ALA A 425 -2.73 -5.58 -22.31
CA ALA A 425 -2.51 -4.16 -22.02
C ALA A 425 -1.30 -3.94 -21.10
N GLU A 426 -1.13 -4.77 -20.08
CA GLU A 426 0.05 -4.72 -19.21
C GLU A 426 1.34 -4.92 -20.01
N ALA A 427 1.37 -5.91 -20.91
CA ALA A 427 2.51 -6.13 -21.80
C ALA A 427 2.79 -4.92 -22.70
N VAL A 428 1.74 -4.24 -23.20
CA VAL A 428 1.87 -3.01 -23.98
C VAL A 428 2.53 -1.88 -23.17
N VAL A 429 2.06 -1.63 -21.95
CA VAL A 429 2.60 -0.55 -21.11
C VAL A 429 4.05 -0.86 -20.69
N ARG A 430 4.34 -2.10 -20.26
CA ARG A 430 5.71 -2.55 -19.93
C ARG A 430 6.64 -2.37 -21.13
N SER A 431 6.24 -2.86 -22.30
CA SER A 431 7.04 -2.74 -23.52
C SER A 431 7.30 -1.28 -23.92
N ALA A 432 6.31 -0.40 -23.76
CA ALA A 432 6.47 1.03 -24.02
C ALA A 432 7.50 1.67 -23.07
N ASN A 433 7.42 1.41 -21.76
CA ASN A 433 8.36 1.94 -20.77
C ASN A 433 9.78 1.38 -20.96
N GLU A 434 9.92 0.09 -21.29
CA GLU A 434 11.21 -0.51 -21.60
C GLU A 434 11.83 0.07 -22.87
N ALA A 435 11.02 0.29 -23.91
CA ALA A 435 11.48 0.93 -25.14
C ALA A 435 11.98 2.36 -24.88
N LEU A 436 11.25 3.10 -24.04
CA LEU A 436 11.68 4.41 -23.59
C LEU A 436 13.06 4.36 -22.92
N GLY A 437 13.26 3.43 -21.99
CA GLY A 437 14.57 3.26 -21.33
C GLY A 437 15.70 2.94 -22.31
N ARG A 438 15.46 2.07 -23.31
CA ARG A 438 16.46 1.73 -24.34
C ARG A 438 16.89 2.93 -25.18
N MET A 439 15.97 3.83 -25.54
CA MET A 439 16.30 5.03 -26.32
C MET A 439 17.36 5.91 -25.64
N PHE A 440 17.33 6.02 -24.32
CA PHE A 440 18.31 6.81 -23.56
C PHE A 440 19.64 6.08 -23.32
N LEU A 441 19.64 4.74 -23.33
CA LEU A 441 20.88 3.94 -23.30
C LEU A 441 21.61 3.97 -24.64
N GLU A 442 20.87 3.90 -25.76
CA GLU A 442 21.42 3.87 -27.12
C GLU A 442 21.96 5.23 -27.59
N THR A 443 21.40 6.33 -27.09
CA THR A 443 21.87 7.69 -27.40
C THR A 443 23.16 8.08 -26.67
N GLY A 444 23.75 7.19 -25.86
CA GLY A 444 24.97 7.47 -25.09
C GLY A 444 24.77 8.49 -23.96
N VAL A 445 23.53 8.91 -23.71
CA VAL A 445 23.16 9.79 -22.60
C VAL A 445 22.91 8.93 -21.36
N SER A 446 23.95 8.22 -20.91
CA SER A 446 23.91 7.53 -19.63
C SER A 446 24.85 8.20 -18.63
N ALA A 447 24.20 8.84 -17.65
CA ALA A 447 24.67 9.17 -16.29
C ALA A 447 26.19 9.31 -16.07
N SER A 448 26.71 10.52 -16.21
CA SER A 448 27.92 10.93 -15.50
C SER A 448 27.58 11.23 -14.02
N GLY A 449 27.75 10.23 -13.16
CA GLY A 449 27.74 10.34 -11.70
C GLY A 449 28.34 9.06 -11.07
N PRO A 450 29.20 9.17 -10.05
CA PRO A 450 30.49 8.48 -10.03
C PRO A 450 30.40 6.97 -9.85
N SER A 451 31.22 6.27 -10.64
CA SER A 451 31.57 4.86 -10.52
C SER A 451 31.89 4.48 -9.07
N SER A 452 31.11 3.58 -8.49
CA SER A 452 31.51 2.82 -7.33
C SER A 452 32.35 1.61 -7.75
N GLY A 453 33.61 1.59 -7.31
CA GLY A 453 34.26 0.34 -6.91
C GLY A 453 35.06 -0.45 -7.93
N ALA A 454 36.21 0.07 -8.36
CA ALA A 454 37.37 -0.79 -8.66
C ALA A 454 38.61 -0.22 -7.94
N SER A 455 38.84 -0.67 -6.70
CA SER A 455 40.13 -0.47 -6.04
C SER A 455 41.19 -1.33 -6.75
N PRO A 456 42.32 -0.76 -7.20
CA PRO A 456 43.41 -1.54 -7.74
C PRO A 456 44.04 -2.39 -6.64
N ARG A 457 44.23 -3.68 -6.95
CA ARG A 457 45.01 -4.64 -6.15
C ARG A 457 46.28 -3.99 -5.64
N ARG A 458 46.37 -3.80 -4.31
CA ARG A 458 47.62 -3.50 -3.61
C ARG A 458 48.62 -4.63 -3.86
N THR A 459 49.60 -4.38 -4.72
CA THR A 459 50.83 -5.17 -4.82
C THR A 459 51.56 -5.13 -3.48
N ARG A 460 51.76 -6.31 -2.87
CA ARG A 460 52.61 -6.51 -1.69
C ARG A 460 54.04 -6.02 -1.98
N ARG A 461 54.53 -5.03 -1.23
CA ARG A 461 55.96 -4.71 -1.16
C ARG A 461 56.70 -5.80 -0.35
N PRO A 462 57.87 -6.28 -0.80
CA PRO A 462 58.66 -7.24 -0.03
C PRO A 462 59.35 -6.56 1.15
N ARG A 463 59.33 -7.21 2.32
CA ARG A 463 60.08 -6.83 3.51
C ARG A 463 61.58 -6.95 3.22
N ARG A 464 62.31 -5.84 3.28
CA ARG A 464 63.78 -5.86 3.42
C ARG A 464 64.12 -6.40 4.82
N ARG A 465 64.85 -7.52 4.85
CA ARG A 465 65.63 -7.95 6.01
C ARG A 465 66.76 -6.94 6.22
N ARG A 466 66.94 -6.46 7.45
CA ARG A 466 68.24 -5.96 7.91
C ARG A 466 68.77 -6.97 8.92
N SER A 467 69.98 -7.42 8.59
CA SER A 467 71.01 -8.04 9.43
C SER A 467 71.18 -7.34 10.77
#